data_AF-A0A071LR15-F1
#
_entry.id   AF-A0A071LR15-F1
#
_cell.length_a   1.000
_cell.length_b   1.000
_cell.length_c   1.000
_cell.angle_alpha   90.00
_cell.angle_beta   90.00
_cell.angle_gamma   90.00
#
_symmetry.space_group_name_H-M   'P 1'
#
loop_
_entity.id
_entity.type
_entity.pdbx_description
1 polymer ?
#
loop_
_entity_poly.entity_id
_entity_poly.type
_entity_poly.pdbx_seq_one_letter_code
_entity_poly.pdbx_strand_id
1 'polypeptide(L)'
;MWLIDQWAERHILEAQKKGDLDNLPGEGQPLVLDDDSFVPESLRAGYRLLKNAGCLPPELEQRREALELHELLQGIKETEPEFQEISQRVALLELKLRQAGLSTDFLHGSYGLLVRERFSEDN
;
A
#
# COMPACT_ATOMS: atom_id res chain seq x y z
N MET A 1 -18.86 -26.34 -12.24
CA MET A 1 -18.70 -25.02 -11.60
C MET A 1 -18.26 -25.24 -10.17
N TRP A 2 -17.16 -24.60 -9.75
CA TRP A 2 -16.57 -24.77 -8.42
C TRP A 2 -17.45 -24.13 -7.34
N LEU A 3 -17.21 -24.48 -6.06
CA LEU A 3 -17.96 -23.94 -4.92
C LEU A 3 -17.84 -22.42 -4.80
N ILE A 4 -16.66 -21.88 -5.13
CA ILE A 4 -16.37 -20.45 -5.08
C ILE A 4 -17.21 -19.68 -6.12
N ASP A 5 -17.35 -20.23 -7.33
CA ASP A 5 -18.17 -19.64 -8.39
C ASP A 5 -19.63 -19.49 -7.95
N GLN A 6 -20.19 -20.51 -7.31
CA GLN A 6 -21.58 -20.48 -6.84
C GLN A 6 -21.80 -19.47 -5.71
N TRP A 7 -20.79 -19.29 -4.86
CA TRP A 7 -20.86 -18.33 -3.76
C TRP A 7 -20.76 -16.89 -4.28
N ALA A 8 -19.84 -16.63 -5.21
CA ALA A 8 -19.73 -15.34 -5.90
C ALA A 8 -21.03 -14.98 -6.63
N GLU A 9 -21.59 -15.90 -7.42
CA GLU A 9 -22.84 -15.70 -8.15
C GLU A 9 -24.01 -15.32 -7.23
N ARG A 10 -24.14 -16.01 -6.10
CA ARG A 10 -25.18 -15.70 -5.10
C ARG A 10 -25.06 -14.27 -4.57
N HIS A 11 -23.84 -13.84 -4.21
CA HIS A 11 -23.61 -12.49 -3.70
C HIS A 11 -23.90 -11.42 -4.76
N ILE A 12 -23.50 -11.64 -6.00
CA ILE A 12 -23.79 -10.74 -7.12
C ILE A 12 -25.30 -10.58 -7.31
N LEU A 13 -26.04 -11.69 -7.34
CA LEU A 13 -27.51 -11.68 -7.50
C LEU A 13 -28.22 -11.01 -6.33
N GLU A 14 -27.72 -11.17 -5.10
CA GLU A 14 -28.27 -10.48 -3.93
C GLU A 14 -28.06 -8.97 -3.99
N ALA A 15 -26.86 -8.51 -4.36
CA ALA A 15 -26.54 -7.10 -4.53
C ALA A 15 -27.38 -6.45 -5.64
N GLN A 16 -27.55 -7.15 -6.78
CA GLN A 16 -28.44 -6.70 -7.86
C GLN A 16 -29.90 -6.53 -7.39
N LYS A 17 -30.43 -7.51 -6.64
CA LYS A 17 -31.81 -7.42 -6.12
C LYS A 17 -32.03 -6.28 -5.13
N LYS A 18 -30.98 -5.89 -4.40
CA LYS A 18 -31.02 -4.75 -3.47
C LYS A 18 -30.88 -3.40 -4.18
N GLY A 19 -30.47 -3.39 -5.44
CA GLY A 19 -30.11 -2.18 -6.16
C GLY A 19 -28.76 -1.61 -5.73
N ASP A 20 -27.91 -2.39 -5.04
CA ASP A 20 -26.58 -1.94 -4.57
C ASP A 20 -25.63 -1.62 -5.73
N LEU A 21 -25.97 -2.06 -6.95
CA LEU A 21 -25.21 -1.83 -8.19
C LEU A 21 -25.83 -0.73 -9.07
N ASP A 22 -26.93 -0.11 -8.65
CA ASP A 22 -27.61 0.96 -9.40
C ASP A 22 -27.10 2.34 -8.94
N ASN A 23 -26.99 3.29 -9.86
CA ASN A 23 -26.51 4.67 -9.65
C ASN A 23 -25.12 4.75 -9.02
N LEU A 24 -24.22 3.84 -9.39
CA LEU A 24 -22.84 3.88 -8.91
C LEU A 24 -22.12 5.15 -9.43
N PRO A 25 -21.17 5.70 -8.66
CA PRO A 25 -20.33 6.79 -9.14
C PRO A 25 -19.65 6.43 -10.46
N GLY A 26 -19.91 7.21 -11.51
CA GLY A 26 -19.37 6.95 -12.86
C GLY A 26 -20.20 6.01 -13.73
N GLU A 27 -21.41 5.61 -13.31
CA GLU A 27 -22.30 4.80 -14.15
C GLU A 27 -22.59 5.48 -15.50
N GLY A 28 -22.45 4.71 -16.59
CA GLY A 28 -22.64 5.20 -17.96
C GLY A 28 -21.53 6.13 -18.48
N GLN A 29 -20.54 6.46 -17.66
CA GLN A 29 -19.40 7.29 -18.06
C GLN A 29 -18.23 6.43 -18.57
N PRO A 30 -17.35 6.98 -19.43
CA PRO A 30 -16.12 6.29 -19.82
C PRO A 30 -15.28 5.91 -18.61
N LEU A 31 -14.74 4.69 -18.61
CA LEU A 31 -13.83 4.23 -17.56
C LEU A 31 -12.54 5.07 -17.57
N VAL A 32 -12.19 5.63 -16.42
CA VAL A 32 -10.86 6.20 -16.17
C VAL A 32 -9.91 5.05 -15.90
N LEU A 33 -8.97 4.83 -16.81
CA LEU A 33 -7.99 3.76 -16.66
C LEU A 33 -6.82 4.23 -15.78
N ASP A 34 -6.46 3.42 -14.80
CA ASP A 34 -5.23 3.59 -14.05
C ASP A 34 -4.00 3.41 -14.95
N ASP A 35 -2.93 4.16 -14.66
CA ASP A 35 -1.64 3.99 -15.34
C ASP A 35 -0.91 2.73 -14.81
N ASP A 36 -1.18 1.60 -15.47
CA ASP A 36 -0.55 0.31 -15.18
C ASP A 36 0.66 0.02 -16.07
N SER A 37 1.31 1.05 -16.64
CA SER A 37 2.41 0.88 -17.60
C SER A 37 3.60 0.10 -17.00
N PHE A 38 3.79 0.20 -15.68
CA PHE A 38 4.86 -0.51 -14.95
C PHE A 38 4.45 -1.89 -14.41
N VAL A 39 3.20 -2.30 -14.61
CA VAL A 39 2.66 -3.56 -14.09
C VAL A 39 2.50 -4.56 -15.24
N PRO A 40 3.10 -5.77 -15.14
CA PRO A 40 2.86 -6.85 -16.09
C PRO A 40 1.37 -7.18 -16.23
N GLU A 41 0.91 -7.45 -17.45
CA GLU A 41 -0.53 -7.66 -17.75
C GLU A 41 -1.20 -8.69 -16.84
N SER A 42 -0.51 -9.81 -16.57
CA SER A 42 -0.99 -10.89 -15.70
C SER A 42 -1.23 -10.47 -14.25
N LEU A 43 -0.58 -9.40 -13.77
CA LEU A 43 -0.65 -8.94 -12.38
C LEU A 43 -1.63 -7.77 -12.19
N ARG A 44 -2.01 -7.06 -13.26
CA ARG A 44 -2.84 -5.84 -13.18
C ARG A 44 -4.16 -6.08 -12.47
N ALA A 45 -4.87 -7.17 -12.82
CA ALA A 45 -6.16 -7.48 -12.20
C ALA A 45 -6.04 -7.72 -10.68
N GLY A 46 -4.99 -8.43 -10.26
CA GLY A 46 -4.72 -8.68 -8.84
C GLY A 46 -4.40 -7.40 -8.08
N TYR A 47 -3.49 -6.56 -8.61
CA TYR A 47 -3.13 -5.31 -7.95
C TYR A 47 -4.28 -4.30 -7.90
N ARG A 48 -5.11 -4.20 -8.94
CA ARG A 48 -6.32 -3.35 -8.92
C ARG A 48 -7.31 -3.79 -7.85
N LEU A 49 -7.52 -5.10 -7.70
CA LEU A 49 -8.41 -5.62 -6.66
C LEU A 49 -7.90 -5.29 -5.26
N LEU A 50 -6.59 -5.46 -5.01
CA LEU A 50 -5.96 -5.10 -3.74
C LEU A 50 -6.05 -3.59 -3.46
N LYS A 51 -5.76 -2.75 -4.46
CA LYS A 51 -5.88 -1.28 -4.38
C LYS A 51 -7.30 -0.87 -4.02
N ASN A 52 -8.31 -1.43 -4.69
CA ASN A 52 -9.72 -1.13 -4.43
C ASN A 52 -10.18 -1.59 -3.04
N ALA A 53 -9.59 -2.66 -2.51
CA ALA A 53 -9.86 -3.15 -1.16
C ALA A 53 -9.12 -2.36 -0.06
N GLY A 54 -8.31 -1.36 -0.42
CA GLY A 54 -7.46 -0.63 0.53
C GLY A 54 -6.30 -1.47 1.08
N CYS A 55 -5.98 -2.60 0.44
CA CYS A 55 -4.88 -3.47 0.86
C CYS A 55 -3.55 -2.87 0.38
N LEU A 56 -2.71 -2.46 1.33
CA LEU A 56 -1.34 -2.03 1.05
C LEU A 56 -0.46 -3.27 0.79
N PRO A 57 0.25 -3.35 -0.34
CA PRO A 57 1.25 -4.40 -0.57
C PRO A 57 2.24 -4.50 0.60
N PRO A 58 2.67 -5.70 1.01
CA PRO A 58 3.56 -5.88 2.16
C PRO A 58 4.88 -5.11 2.01
N GLU A 59 5.35 -4.90 0.78
CA GLU A 59 6.53 -4.10 0.46
C GLU A 59 6.33 -2.62 0.81
N LEU A 60 5.12 -2.09 0.59
CA LEU A 60 4.78 -0.71 0.91
C LEU A 60 4.50 -0.54 2.41
N GLU A 61 3.94 -1.56 3.06
CA GLU A 61 3.75 -1.56 4.52
C GLU A 61 5.09 -1.49 5.27
N GLN A 62 6.06 -2.32 4.87
CA GLN A 62 7.42 -2.29 5.42
C GLN A 62 8.13 -0.95 5.20
N ARG A 63 7.89 -0.29 4.05
CA ARG A 63 8.42 1.05 3.78
C ARG A 63 7.81 2.09 4.69
N ARG A 64 6.49 2.04 4.93
CA ARG A 64 5.80 2.94 5.85
C ARG A 64 6.33 2.78 7.28
N GLU A 65 6.44 1.55 7.76
CA GLU A 65 7.00 1.26 9.09
C GLU A 65 8.44 1.79 9.23
N ALA A 66 9.27 1.60 8.20
CA ALA A 66 10.64 2.09 8.23
C ALA A 66 10.72 3.63 8.28
N LEU A 67 9.83 4.34 7.60
CA LEU A 67 9.72 5.80 7.66
C LEU A 67 9.27 6.29 9.04
N GLU A 68 8.20 5.70 9.59
CA GLU A 68 7.68 6.04 10.92
C GLU A 68 8.75 5.87 12.01
N LEU A 69 9.46 4.73 12.00
CA LEU A 69 10.54 4.49 12.95
C LEU A 69 11.74 5.43 12.76
N HIS A 70 12.04 5.84 11.52
CA HIS A 70 13.07 6.83 11.25
C HIS A 70 12.68 8.22 11.77
N GLU A 71 11.42 8.64 11.61
CA GLU A 71 10.92 9.90 12.18
C GLU A 71 10.98 9.89 13.72
N LEU A 72 10.61 8.77 14.35
CA LEU A 72 10.74 8.61 15.80
C LEU A 72 12.19 8.77 16.25
N LEU A 73 13.16 8.22 15.51
CA LEU A 73 14.60 8.40 15.82
C LEU A 73 15.04 9.87 15.71
N GLN A 74 14.50 10.65 14.78
CA GLN A 74 14.82 12.08 14.68
C GLN A 74 14.32 12.89 15.88
N GLY A 75 13.27 12.42 16.56
CA GLY A 75 12.70 13.08 17.75
C GLY A 75 13.34 12.68 19.08
N ILE A 76 14.10 11.58 19.12
CA ILE A 76 14.66 10.99 20.35
C ILE A 76 16.15 11.36 20.49
N LYS A 77 16.59 11.62 21.72
CA LYS A 77 18.02 11.86 22.01
C LYS A 77 18.78 10.54 22.06
N GLU A 78 19.98 10.51 21.46
CA GLU A 78 20.85 9.32 21.37
C GLU A 78 21.23 8.69 22.73
N THR A 79 21.07 9.42 23.84
CA THR A 79 21.39 8.95 25.19
C THR A 79 20.33 8.02 25.78
N GLU A 80 19.14 7.94 25.19
CA GLU A 80 18.06 7.10 25.69
C GLU A 80 18.16 5.65 25.17
N PRO A 81 17.84 4.65 26.01
CA PRO A 81 17.87 3.24 25.60
C PRO A 81 16.89 2.95 24.44
N GLU A 82 15.78 3.71 24.36
CA GLU A 82 14.79 3.61 23.28
C GLU A 82 15.39 3.95 21.91
N PHE A 83 16.39 4.85 21.84
CA PHE A 83 17.09 5.16 20.60
C PHE A 83 17.80 3.94 20.03
N GLN A 84 18.49 3.17 20.88
CA GLN A 84 19.19 1.96 20.44
C GLN A 84 18.22 0.89 19.95
N GLU A 85 17.11 0.68 20.64
CA GLU A 85 16.11 -0.32 20.23
C GLU A 85 15.46 0.03 18.88
N ILE A 86 15.04 1.28 18.71
CA ILE A 86 14.41 1.74 17.47
C ILE A 86 15.43 1.72 16.32
N SER A 87 16.70 2.08 16.55
CA SER A 87 17.76 2.04 15.53
C SER A 87 18.02 0.61 15.02
N GLN A 88 18.03 -0.38 15.90
CA GLN A 88 18.18 -1.80 15.52
C GLN A 88 16.99 -2.28 14.68
N ARG A 89 15.79 -1.82 15.03
CA ARG A 89 14.55 -2.17 14.33
C ARG A 89 14.51 -1.58 12.93
N VAL A 90 14.92 -0.32 12.77
CA VAL A 90 15.10 0.33 11.45
C VAL A 90 16.15 -0.42 10.62
N ALA A 91 17.30 -0.77 11.19
CA ALA A 91 18.35 -1.50 10.48
C ALA A 91 17.88 -2.89 9.99
N LEU A 92 17.07 -3.59 10.80
CA LEU A 92 16.49 -4.87 10.42
C LEU A 92 15.48 -4.73 9.26
N LEU A 93 14.61 -3.72 9.31
CA LEU A 93 13.68 -3.42 8.21
C LEU A 93 14.42 -3.03 6.93
N GLU A 94 15.46 -2.20 7.03
CA GLU A 94 16.31 -1.83 5.90
C GLU A 94 16.95 -3.07 5.24
N LEU A 95 17.44 -4.02 6.05
CA LEU A 95 17.99 -5.27 5.56
C LEU A 95 16.94 -6.13 4.83
N LYS A 96 15.73 -6.24 5.37
CA LYS A 96 14.62 -6.98 4.75
C LYS A 96 14.24 -6.39 3.39
N LEU A 97 14.14 -5.06 3.31
CA LEU A 97 13.81 -4.35 2.07
C LEU A 97 14.88 -4.58 1.00
N ARG A 98 16.18 -4.52 1.37
CA ARG A 98 17.27 -4.83 0.44
C ARG A 98 17.23 -6.27 -0.07
N GLN A 99 16.92 -7.24 0.80
CA GLN A 99 16.77 -8.65 0.39
C GLN A 99 15.60 -8.85 -0.57
N ALA A 100 14.52 -8.07 -0.43
CA ALA A 100 13.39 -8.05 -1.36
C ALA A 100 13.69 -7.30 -2.68
N GLY A 101 14.90 -6.76 -2.87
CA GLY A 101 15.29 -5.99 -4.06
C GLY A 101 14.74 -4.56 -4.10
N LEU A 102 14.25 -4.05 -2.97
CA LEU A 102 13.70 -2.70 -2.86
C LEU A 102 14.79 -1.69 -2.47
N SER A 103 14.80 -0.53 -3.14
CA SER A 103 15.67 0.58 -2.73
C SER A 103 15.31 1.08 -1.33
N THR A 104 16.35 1.34 -0.52
CA THR A 104 16.30 1.92 0.83
C THR A 104 16.74 3.38 0.86
N ASP A 105 16.93 4.00 -0.32
CA ASP A 105 17.45 5.38 -0.43
C ASP A 105 16.48 6.41 0.16
N PHE A 106 15.20 6.04 0.31
CA PHE A 106 14.17 6.83 0.96
C PHE A 106 14.44 7.08 2.45
N LEU A 107 15.29 6.29 3.11
CA LEU A 107 15.65 6.45 4.52
C LEU A 107 16.83 7.40 4.73
N HIS A 108 17.70 7.57 3.73
CA HIS A 108 19.01 8.20 3.89
C HIS A 108 19.21 9.48 3.07
N GLY A 109 18.23 9.86 2.23
CA GLY A 109 18.39 10.92 1.23
C GLY A 109 17.36 12.04 1.29
N SER A 110 17.69 13.15 0.60
CA SER A 110 16.81 14.31 0.31
C SER A 110 15.46 13.94 -0.35
N TYR A 111 15.36 12.73 -0.90
CA TYR A 111 14.13 12.16 -1.47
C TYR A 111 13.07 11.84 -0.38
N GLY A 112 13.49 11.53 0.85
CA GLY A 112 12.57 11.26 1.96
C GLY A 112 11.70 12.46 2.33
N LEU A 113 12.21 13.69 2.15
CA LEU A 113 11.45 14.93 2.37
C LEU A 113 10.34 15.13 1.33
N LEU A 114 10.58 14.76 0.07
CA LEU A 114 9.58 14.90 -1.02
C LEU A 114 8.44 13.87 -0.92
N VAL A 115 8.77 12.65 -0.47
CA VAL A 115 7.76 11.61 -0.20
C VAL A 115 6.88 12.01 0.98
N ARG A 116 7.45 12.68 1.98
CA ARG A 116 6.77 13.18 3.18
C ARG A 116 5.70 14.24 2.86
N GLU A 117 5.98 15.16 1.94
CA GLU A 117 4.97 16.14 1.49
C GLU A 117 3.81 15.45 0.76
N ARG A 118 4.11 14.54 -0.17
CA ARG A 118 3.08 13.91 -1.02
C ARG A 118 2.10 13.01 -0.25
N PHE A 119 2.54 12.33 0.82
CA PHE A 119 1.65 11.53 1.66
C PHE A 119 0.92 12.34 2.75
N SER A 120 1.30 13.60 2.98
CA SER A 120 0.61 14.50 3.92
C SER A 120 -0.58 15.24 3.29
N GLU A 121 -0.63 15.32 1.96
CA GLU A 121 -1.70 15.99 1.21
C GLU A 121 -2.94 15.11 0.95
N ASP A 122 -2.86 13.80 1.21
CA ASP A 122 -3.96 12.83 0.99
C ASP A 122 -4.90 12.64 2.22
N ASN A 123 -4.96 13.60 3.15
CA ASN A 123 -5.92 13.61 4.27
C ASN A 123 -7.12 14.55 4.03
#